data_AF-A0A3M5JG56-F1
#
_entry.id   AF-A0A3M5JG56-F1
#
_cell.length_a   1.000
_cell.length_b   1.000
_cell.length_c   1.000
_cell.angle_alpha   90.00
_cell.angle_beta   90.00
_cell.angle_gamma   90.00
#
_symmetry.space_group_name_H-M   'P 1'
#
loop_
_entity.id
_entity.type
_entity.pdbx_description
1 polymer ?
#
loop_
_entity_poly.entity_id
_entity_poly.type
_entity_poly.pdbx_seq_one_letter_code
_entity_poly.pdbx_strand_id
1 'polypeptide(L)'
;MGVAGSTIAPILIATAVVATVAGAVLTLAAMGAGDNNETLDLKPYIDTLLKSYNELAEVLGDDYSNAINAFAEVLDKSLSYTIALGEYVEDAMGEVREIFLDGGNKVLIGFDKLIGELNGLFGSAISTMSPLVLDLDGDGIDTLSVGSGIYFDHGGDGFSESSGWIGRGDGFLVYDVNHDGIINSGRELFGNDFVLENGKNAANGFEALSEFDSNKDGVVDESDERFDQLKIWRDQNSNAKVDAGELLALEGVGVVGLNVAFASQDVIDVHGNRVMQLGSYVSSDGTSKIVEDIWFAVNYSDTAQAGSIEGACSKVFPEVPGSGRVLSLSQSIIQDETGALSALIERFSTETSSEARKLIVNDVIFSWSGVDKYSAISRGGFVDDGRKIYALEAFLDKEFLQSSGTNEGAGNPGPNSSALLMVGYEKLADFVNSSLMLQTHLKPLMDSLDFRFESGELVIDATGLIGLLRSEYYNDVSVGTELISNLSHSLKVAAGGAGKEILSVISSFGNAKANAFDMLLVAMGGVLGASGDDKIYGTISADLLLGLDGDDIIYGDSGNDTVEGGLGRDYLSGGSGSDVYRFSKGWGHDTLNNYDLGTNKVDAIEFGEGIAVADISVTRLRDDLLLSFKETLKK
;
A
#
# COMPACT_ATOMS: atom_id res chain seq x y z
N MET A 1 55.35 18.10 -47.98
CA MET A 1 54.58 19.32 -47.62
C MET A 1 53.18 19.09 -48.15
N GLY A 2 52.27 18.53 -47.34
CA GLY A 2 51.19 19.26 -46.64
C GLY A 2 50.05 19.53 -47.63
N VAL A 3 48.86 18.94 -47.54
CA VAL A 3 47.87 19.11 -46.45
C VAL A 3 47.01 17.83 -46.31
N ALA A 4 46.87 17.35 -45.07
CA ALA A 4 45.83 16.40 -44.67
C ALA A 4 44.51 17.18 -44.50
N GLY A 5 43.48 16.78 -45.25
CA GLY A 5 42.14 17.39 -45.25
C GLY A 5 41.06 16.38 -44.86
N SER A 6 40.72 16.38 -43.57
CA SER A 6 39.47 15.96 -42.92
C SER A 6 38.72 14.69 -43.37
N THR A 7 39.01 13.55 -42.74
CA THR A 7 38.03 12.48 -42.47
C THR A 7 36.99 12.88 -41.42
N ILE A 8 37.11 14.07 -40.83
CA ILE A 8 36.25 14.56 -39.75
C ILE A 8 34.98 15.24 -40.30
N ALA A 9 35.03 15.84 -41.50
CA ALA A 9 33.90 16.62 -42.03
C ALA A 9 32.64 15.79 -42.31
N PRO A 10 32.70 14.57 -42.88
CA PRO A 10 31.50 13.76 -43.12
C PRO A 10 30.90 13.20 -41.83
N ILE A 11 31.74 12.83 -40.86
CA ILE A 11 31.30 12.37 -39.52
C ILE A 11 30.64 13.53 -38.78
N LEU A 12 31.19 14.74 -38.84
CA LEU A 12 30.57 15.92 -38.24
C LEU A 12 29.22 16.25 -38.89
N ILE A 13 29.10 16.07 -40.21
CA ILE A 13 27.83 16.29 -40.94
C ILE A 13 26.81 15.22 -40.55
N ALA A 14 27.20 13.94 -40.48
CA ALA A 14 26.32 12.86 -40.04
C ALA A 14 25.87 13.04 -38.58
N THR A 15 26.78 13.35 -37.67
CA THR A 15 26.46 13.64 -36.26
C THR A 15 25.60 14.90 -36.13
N ALA A 16 25.85 15.94 -36.93
CA ALA A 16 25.03 17.14 -36.95
C ALA A 16 23.62 16.88 -37.49
N VAL A 17 23.46 16.07 -38.53
CA VAL A 17 22.15 15.66 -39.06
C VAL A 17 21.41 14.82 -38.04
N VAL A 18 22.06 13.84 -37.39
CA VAL A 18 21.46 12.99 -36.34
C VAL A 18 21.05 13.84 -35.13
N ALA A 19 21.90 14.75 -34.66
CA ALA A 19 21.57 15.64 -33.55
C ALA A 19 20.45 16.64 -33.92
N THR A 20 20.40 17.10 -35.18
CA THR A 20 19.35 18.02 -35.65
C THR A 20 18.02 17.31 -35.81
N VAL A 21 18.01 16.05 -36.29
CA VAL A 21 16.79 15.25 -36.43
C VAL A 21 16.29 14.77 -35.06
N ALA A 22 17.17 14.25 -34.20
CA ALA A 22 16.82 13.89 -32.83
C ALA A 22 16.32 15.11 -32.03
N GLY A 23 16.99 16.26 -32.19
CA GLY A 23 16.57 17.53 -31.62
C GLY A 23 15.23 18.01 -32.16
N ALA A 24 14.97 17.90 -33.46
CA ALA A 24 13.69 18.25 -34.07
C ALA A 24 12.55 17.33 -33.61
N VAL A 25 12.81 16.04 -33.43
CA VAL A 25 11.85 15.05 -32.91
C VAL A 25 11.55 15.29 -31.42
N LEU A 26 12.57 15.53 -30.60
CA LEU A 26 12.40 15.94 -29.20
C LEU A 26 11.66 17.28 -29.07
N THR A 27 11.91 18.22 -29.99
CA THR A 27 11.22 19.52 -30.03
C THR A 27 9.78 19.37 -30.52
N LEU A 28 9.50 18.50 -31.49
CA LEU A 28 8.14 18.20 -31.96
C LEU A 28 7.33 17.42 -30.91
N ALA A 29 7.95 16.48 -30.20
CA ALA A 29 7.35 15.78 -29.07
C ALA A 29 7.07 16.73 -27.89
N ALA A 30 7.99 17.67 -27.61
CA ALA A 30 7.79 18.70 -26.59
C ALA A 30 6.77 19.78 -27.01
N MET A 31 6.65 20.09 -28.32
CA MET A 31 5.67 21.06 -28.84
C MET A 31 4.26 20.46 -28.98
N GLY A 32 4.12 19.15 -29.18
CA GLY A 32 2.84 18.44 -29.17
C GLY A 32 2.24 18.24 -27.77
N ALA A 33 3.08 18.23 -26.73
CA ALA A 33 2.65 18.14 -25.33
C ALA A 33 2.14 19.48 -24.75
N GLY A 34 2.19 20.57 -25.53
CA GLY A 34 1.97 21.94 -25.03
C GLY A 34 0.56 22.50 -25.20
N ASP A 35 -0.30 21.93 -26.04
CA ASP A 35 -1.68 22.40 -26.23
C ASP A 35 -2.51 21.34 -26.96
N ASN A 36 -3.52 20.79 -26.28
CA ASN A 36 -4.60 19.89 -26.72
C ASN A 36 -4.42 18.38 -26.49
N ASN A 37 -5.37 17.87 -25.70
CA ASN A 37 -5.55 16.53 -25.18
C ASN A 37 -5.83 15.47 -26.27
N GLU A 38 -4.82 15.12 -27.10
CA GLU A 38 -4.87 13.95 -27.99
C GLU A 38 -3.65 13.04 -27.73
N THR A 39 -3.88 11.73 -27.68
CA THR A 39 -2.82 10.72 -27.69
C THR A 39 -1.95 10.92 -28.94
N LEU A 40 -0.64 11.05 -28.73
CA LEU A 40 0.30 11.33 -29.81
C LEU A 40 0.41 10.09 -30.73
N ASP A 41 -0.33 10.09 -31.84
CA ASP A 41 -0.14 9.10 -32.90
C ASP A 41 1.24 9.33 -33.53
N LEU A 42 2.22 8.53 -33.10
CA LEU A 42 3.60 8.59 -33.56
C LEU A 42 3.79 7.97 -34.95
N LYS A 43 2.80 7.22 -35.46
CA LYS A 43 2.91 6.48 -36.71
C LYS A 43 3.24 7.36 -37.94
N PRO A 44 2.63 8.54 -38.14
CA PRO A 44 2.94 9.41 -39.27
C PRO A 44 4.38 9.97 -39.21
N TYR A 45 4.90 10.20 -38.00
CA TYR A 45 6.26 10.68 -37.78
C TYR A 45 7.28 9.58 -38.05
N ILE A 46 6.97 8.34 -37.61
CA ILE A 46 7.76 7.14 -37.88
C ILE A 46 7.80 6.84 -39.38
N ASP A 47 6.67 6.90 -40.08
CA ASP A 47 6.58 6.69 -41.54
C ASP A 47 7.42 7.74 -42.31
N THR A 48 7.46 8.98 -41.81
CA THR A 48 8.29 10.06 -42.38
C THR A 48 9.78 9.84 -42.13
N LEU A 49 10.14 9.26 -40.98
CA LEU A 49 11.51 8.95 -40.61
C LEU A 49 12.06 7.77 -41.43
N LEU A 50 11.25 6.72 -41.62
CA LEU A 50 11.54 5.59 -42.52
C LEU A 50 11.73 6.05 -43.97
N LYS A 51 10.93 6.99 -44.43
CA LYS A 51 11.09 7.57 -45.77
C LYS A 51 12.41 8.35 -45.89
N SER A 52 12.72 9.20 -44.91
CA SER A 52 13.96 9.98 -44.88
C SER A 52 15.20 9.07 -44.77
N TYR A 53 15.09 7.95 -44.06
CA TYR A 53 16.11 6.90 -43.96
C TYR A 53 16.37 6.23 -45.32
N ASN A 54 15.32 5.86 -46.05
CA ASN A 54 15.45 5.23 -47.37
C ASN A 54 16.07 6.19 -48.39
N GLU A 55 15.70 7.48 -48.34
CA GLU A 55 16.30 8.52 -49.19
C GLU A 55 17.79 8.78 -48.84
N LEU A 56 18.16 8.71 -47.55
CA LEU A 56 19.56 8.86 -47.11
C LEU A 56 20.43 7.66 -47.53
N ALA A 57 19.89 6.45 -47.49
CA ALA A 57 20.56 5.24 -47.95
C ALA A 57 20.85 5.26 -49.46
N GLU A 58 19.93 5.80 -50.28
CA GLU A 58 20.15 6.00 -51.71
C GLU A 58 21.25 7.03 -52.03
N VAL A 59 21.40 8.07 -51.19
CA VAL A 59 22.37 9.16 -51.41
C VAL A 59 23.79 8.77 -50.96
N LEU A 60 23.93 7.97 -49.91
CA LEU A 60 25.22 7.65 -49.29
C LEU A 60 25.90 6.40 -49.85
N GLY A 61 25.16 5.50 -50.49
CA GLY A 61 25.70 4.32 -51.18
C GLY A 61 26.33 3.25 -50.26
N ASP A 62 26.90 2.22 -50.88
CA ASP A 62 27.28 0.95 -50.22
C ASP A 62 28.40 1.09 -49.16
N ASP A 63 29.23 2.13 -49.21
CA ASP A 63 30.36 2.34 -48.29
C ASP A 63 29.94 2.66 -46.84
N TYR A 64 28.67 3.01 -46.60
CA TYR A 64 28.12 3.40 -45.29
C TYR A 64 27.06 2.43 -44.75
N SER A 65 26.82 1.32 -45.46
CA SER A 65 25.81 0.30 -45.17
C SER A 65 25.89 -0.27 -43.74
N ASN A 66 27.08 -0.43 -43.17
CA ASN A 66 27.24 -0.93 -41.79
C ASN A 66 26.73 0.04 -40.71
N ALA A 67 26.94 1.35 -40.89
CA ALA A 67 26.44 2.36 -39.94
C ALA A 67 24.92 2.52 -40.07
N ILE A 68 24.41 2.40 -41.29
CA ILE A 68 22.98 2.45 -41.62
C ILE A 68 22.25 1.22 -41.04
N ASN A 69 22.86 0.02 -41.12
CA ASN A 69 22.31 -1.21 -40.55
C ASN A 69 22.33 -1.20 -39.02
N ALA A 70 23.41 -0.73 -38.39
CA ALA A 70 23.48 -0.60 -36.94
C ALA A 70 22.44 0.40 -36.41
N PHE A 71 22.18 1.49 -37.14
CA PHE A 71 21.12 2.44 -36.80
C PHE A 71 19.72 1.82 -36.96
N ALA A 72 19.49 1.06 -38.03
CA ALA A 72 18.23 0.35 -38.26
C ALA A 72 17.97 -0.72 -37.19
N GLU A 73 18.99 -1.44 -36.75
CA GLU A 73 18.88 -2.46 -35.69
C GLU A 73 18.58 -1.84 -34.31
N VAL A 74 19.15 -0.65 -34.02
CA VAL A 74 18.80 0.13 -32.82
C VAL A 74 17.37 0.65 -32.90
N LEU A 75 16.92 1.10 -34.08
CA LEU A 75 15.55 1.56 -34.29
C LEU A 75 14.53 0.42 -34.16
N ASP A 76 14.83 -0.75 -34.73
CA ASP A 76 13.98 -1.93 -34.68
C ASP A 76 13.90 -2.52 -33.26
N LYS A 77 15.02 -2.55 -32.51
CA LYS A 77 15.01 -2.87 -31.08
C LYS A 77 14.20 -1.85 -30.28
N SER A 78 14.35 -0.55 -30.55
CA SER A 78 13.56 0.48 -29.85
C SER A 78 12.07 0.37 -30.16
N LEU A 79 11.71 0.00 -31.40
CA LEU A 79 10.34 -0.23 -31.83
C LEU A 79 9.74 -1.48 -31.15
N SER A 80 10.53 -2.55 -31.06
CA SER A 80 10.17 -3.78 -30.34
C SER A 80 9.96 -3.53 -28.85
N TYR A 81 10.80 -2.70 -28.22
CA TYR A 81 10.63 -2.29 -26.83
C TYR A 81 9.39 -1.41 -26.63
N THR A 82 9.05 -0.55 -27.59
CA THR A 82 7.88 0.33 -27.51
C THR A 82 6.58 -0.44 -27.72
N ILE A 83 6.57 -1.44 -28.61
CA ILE A 83 5.44 -2.35 -28.81
C ILE A 83 5.29 -3.28 -27.60
N ALA A 84 6.39 -3.82 -27.06
CA ALA A 84 6.35 -4.63 -25.84
C ALA A 84 5.93 -3.80 -24.62
N LEU A 85 6.32 -2.51 -24.52
CA LEU A 85 5.77 -1.59 -23.52
C LEU A 85 4.29 -1.32 -23.76
N GLY A 86 3.86 -1.16 -25.01
CA GLY A 86 2.46 -0.93 -25.37
C GLY A 86 1.57 -2.13 -25.06
N GLU A 87 2.05 -3.35 -25.34
CA GLU A 87 1.38 -4.61 -24.99
C GLU A 87 1.42 -4.86 -23.49
N TYR A 88 2.53 -4.58 -22.79
CA TYR A 88 2.62 -4.66 -21.33
C TYR A 88 1.75 -3.62 -20.63
N VAL A 89 1.64 -2.41 -21.18
CA VAL A 89 0.72 -1.37 -20.70
C VAL A 89 -0.73 -1.75 -21.01
N GLU A 90 -1.05 -2.31 -22.17
CA GLU A 90 -2.39 -2.83 -22.48
C GLU A 90 -2.77 -4.04 -21.62
N ASP A 91 -1.84 -4.94 -21.29
CA ASP A 91 -2.07 -6.07 -20.37
C ASP A 91 -2.19 -5.59 -18.91
N ALA A 92 -1.32 -4.68 -18.46
CA ALA A 92 -1.44 -4.04 -17.13
C ALA A 92 -2.71 -3.19 -17.03
N MET A 93 -3.11 -2.51 -18.11
CA MET A 93 -4.40 -1.82 -18.22
C MET A 93 -5.57 -2.81 -18.36
N GLY A 94 -5.31 -4.03 -18.84
CA GLY A 94 -6.21 -5.18 -18.86
C GLY A 94 -6.46 -5.78 -17.48
N GLU A 95 -5.44 -5.81 -16.62
CA GLU A 95 -5.55 -6.18 -15.20
C GLU A 95 -6.29 -5.08 -14.41
N VAL A 96 -6.00 -3.81 -14.69
CA VAL A 96 -6.82 -2.66 -14.23
C VAL A 96 -8.27 -2.81 -14.71
N ARG A 97 -8.49 -3.23 -15.96
CA ARG A 97 -9.83 -3.52 -16.52
C ARG A 97 -10.57 -4.62 -15.75
N GLU A 98 -9.92 -5.61 -15.16
CA GLU A 98 -10.56 -6.57 -14.25
C GLU A 98 -10.76 -6.05 -12.82
N ILE A 99 -9.91 -5.14 -12.34
CA ILE A 99 -10.03 -4.50 -11.01
C ILE A 99 -11.30 -3.64 -10.91
N PHE A 100 -11.72 -3.00 -12.00
CA PHE A 100 -12.82 -2.03 -11.99
C PHE A 100 -14.16 -2.52 -12.56
N LEU A 101 -14.20 -3.61 -13.34
CA LEU A 101 -15.42 -4.05 -14.04
C LEU A 101 -16.27 -5.11 -13.32
N ASP A 102 -15.79 -5.72 -12.22
CA ASP A 102 -16.50 -6.82 -11.52
C ASP A 102 -17.33 -6.39 -10.28
N GLY A 103 -17.84 -5.15 -10.26
CA GLY A 103 -18.95 -4.79 -9.35
C GLY A 103 -18.63 -4.69 -7.86
N GLY A 104 -17.46 -4.16 -7.48
CA GLY A 104 -17.16 -3.70 -6.12
C GLY A 104 -16.20 -4.56 -5.29
N ASN A 105 -15.87 -5.78 -5.73
CA ASN A 105 -15.01 -6.70 -4.96
C ASN A 105 -13.50 -6.39 -5.02
N LYS A 106 -13.01 -5.68 -6.05
CA LYS A 106 -11.56 -5.39 -6.24
C LYS A 106 -11.15 -3.93 -5.96
N VAL A 107 -12.05 -3.11 -5.41
CA VAL A 107 -11.79 -1.69 -5.11
C VAL A 107 -10.93 -1.50 -3.84
N LEU A 108 -10.63 -2.57 -3.09
CA LEU A 108 -9.98 -2.52 -1.78
C LEU A 108 -8.45 -2.38 -1.82
N ILE A 109 -7.97 -1.30 -2.45
CA ILE A 109 -6.54 -1.02 -2.65
C ILE A 109 -5.94 -0.23 -1.47
N GLY A 110 -6.73 0.11 -0.44
CA GLY A 110 -6.25 0.85 0.74
C GLY A 110 -5.48 0.02 1.76
N PHE A 111 -5.47 -1.31 1.62
CA PHE A 111 -4.97 -2.23 2.64
C PHE A 111 -3.46 -2.14 2.84
N ASP A 112 -2.65 -2.00 1.79
CA ASP A 112 -1.20 -1.84 1.89
C ASP A 112 -0.80 -0.63 2.74
N LYS A 113 -1.52 0.48 2.56
CA LYS A 113 -1.31 1.69 3.36
C LYS A 113 -1.61 1.43 4.84
N LEU A 114 -2.71 0.74 5.15
CA LEU A 114 -3.05 0.35 6.52
C LEU A 114 -1.92 -0.48 7.14
N ILE A 115 -1.45 -1.53 6.46
CA ILE A 115 -0.38 -2.39 6.98
C ILE A 115 0.91 -1.61 7.21
N GLY A 116 1.27 -0.70 6.30
CA GLY A 116 2.41 0.22 6.51
C GLY A 116 2.27 1.08 7.77
N GLU A 117 1.09 1.64 8.03
CA GLU A 117 0.81 2.40 9.26
C GLU A 117 0.84 1.53 10.52
N LEU A 118 0.29 0.30 10.46
CA LEU A 118 0.34 -0.66 11.55
C LEU A 118 1.79 -1.06 11.87
N ASN A 119 2.62 -1.32 10.86
CA ASN A 119 4.05 -1.60 11.03
C ASN A 119 4.80 -0.43 11.69
N GLY A 120 4.50 0.81 11.30
CA GLY A 120 5.03 2.01 11.96
C GLY A 120 4.64 2.11 13.43
N LEU A 121 3.40 1.75 13.78
CA LEU A 121 2.88 1.74 15.16
C LEU A 121 3.43 0.58 15.99
N PHE A 122 3.71 -0.57 15.37
CA PHE A 122 4.26 -1.77 16.01
C PHE A 122 5.76 -1.70 16.29
N GLY A 123 6.44 -0.67 15.81
CA GLY A 123 7.83 -0.41 16.13
C GLY A 123 8.79 -1.17 15.22
N SER A 124 9.41 -0.39 14.35
CA SER A 124 10.45 -0.71 13.38
C SER A 124 11.60 -1.54 13.97
N ALA A 125 11.43 -2.85 13.92
CA ALA A 125 12.42 -3.74 13.35
C ALA A 125 11.64 -4.55 12.33
N ILE A 126 12.00 -4.33 11.06
CA ILE A 126 11.69 -5.23 9.96
C ILE A 126 12.14 -6.60 10.49
N SER A 127 11.20 -7.53 10.72
CA SER A 127 11.63 -8.93 10.72
C SER A 127 12.16 -9.09 9.32
N THR A 128 13.47 -9.01 9.18
CA THR A 128 14.12 -9.16 7.91
C THR A 128 14.63 -10.59 8.02
N MET A 129 14.08 -11.46 7.18
CA MET A 129 14.42 -12.86 7.22
C MET A 129 15.73 -13.01 6.48
N SER A 130 16.64 -13.78 7.05
CA SER A 130 17.98 -13.92 6.50
C SER A 130 18.23 -15.34 6.06
N PRO A 131 18.87 -15.54 4.90
CA PRO A 131 19.61 -16.76 4.66
C PRO A 131 21.09 -16.50 4.31
N LEU A 132 21.92 -17.53 4.44
CA LEU A 132 23.28 -17.54 3.90
C LEU A 132 23.27 -17.66 2.38
N VAL A 133 23.95 -16.73 1.72
CA VAL A 133 24.14 -16.67 0.27
C VAL A 133 25.62 -16.80 -0.05
N LEU A 134 25.96 -17.64 -1.01
CA LEU A 134 27.32 -17.88 -1.47
C LEU A 134 27.55 -17.15 -2.79
N ASP A 135 28.66 -16.42 -2.85
CA ASP A 135 29.21 -15.85 -4.10
C ASP A 135 29.82 -16.96 -4.96
N LEU A 136 29.13 -17.37 -6.02
CA LEU A 136 29.54 -18.52 -6.84
C LEU A 136 30.40 -18.12 -8.04
N ASP A 137 30.09 -17.01 -8.69
CA ASP A 137 30.80 -16.53 -9.89
C ASP A 137 31.99 -15.60 -9.59
N GLY A 138 32.09 -15.10 -8.35
CA GLY A 138 33.23 -14.38 -7.82
C GLY A 138 33.24 -12.88 -8.13
N ASP A 139 32.10 -12.28 -8.48
CA ASP A 139 31.97 -10.84 -8.69
C ASP A 139 31.25 -10.07 -7.57
N GLY A 140 30.89 -10.78 -6.50
CA GLY A 140 30.13 -10.27 -5.36
C GLY A 140 28.76 -10.93 -5.30
N ILE A 141 27.95 -10.60 -4.29
CA ILE A 141 26.58 -11.09 -4.22
C ILE A 141 25.63 -10.02 -4.76
N ASP A 142 24.83 -10.41 -5.76
CA ASP A 142 23.79 -9.58 -6.34
C ASP A 142 22.43 -9.86 -5.69
N THR A 143 21.59 -8.82 -5.55
CA THR A 143 20.24 -8.95 -4.99
C THR A 143 19.19 -8.26 -5.86
N LEU A 144 17.92 -8.61 -5.62
CA LEU A 144 16.72 -8.05 -6.22
C LEU A 144 15.89 -7.35 -5.12
N SER A 145 15.07 -6.37 -5.51
CA SER A 145 14.21 -5.64 -4.58
C SER A 145 12.82 -6.28 -4.45
N VAL A 146 12.11 -5.91 -3.37
CA VAL A 146 10.71 -6.28 -3.04
C VAL A 146 9.70 -5.90 -4.14
N GLY A 147 10.09 -5.13 -5.17
CA GLY A 147 9.23 -4.81 -6.32
C GLY A 147 9.37 -5.77 -7.51
N SER A 148 10.15 -6.86 -7.38
CA SER A 148 10.47 -7.75 -8.51
C SER A 148 9.41 -8.85 -8.75
N GLY A 149 8.32 -8.85 -7.99
CA GLY A 149 7.23 -9.84 -8.10
C GLY A 149 7.61 -11.24 -7.59
N ILE A 150 8.51 -11.31 -6.61
CA ILE A 150 9.03 -12.56 -6.04
C ILE A 150 8.38 -12.76 -4.68
N TYR A 151 7.80 -13.95 -4.47
CA TYR A 151 7.13 -14.32 -3.23
C TYR A 151 7.76 -15.59 -2.65
N PHE A 152 8.14 -15.56 -1.39
CA PHE A 152 8.68 -16.73 -0.70
C PHE A 152 8.23 -16.79 0.77
N ASP A 153 7.92 -17.99 1.26
CA ASP A 153 7.49 -18.22 2.65
C ASP A 153 8.71 -18.32 3.56
N HIS A 154 9.24 -17.18 3.99
CA HIS A 154 10.43 -17.18 4.84
C HIS A 154 10.15 -17.77 6.23
N GLY A 155 8.95 -17.60 6.78
CA GLY A 155 8.57 -18.09 8.12
C GLY A 155 8.19 -19.58 8.20
N GLY A 156 7.93 -20.22 7.06
CA GLY A 156 7.37 -21.56 6.95
C GLY A 156 5.97 -21.68 7.55
N ASP A 157 5.15 -20.66 7.39
CA ASP A 157 3.79 -20.58 7.95
C ASP A 157 2.68 -20.84 6.92
N GLY A 158 3.05 -21.06 5.66
CA GLY A 158 2.16 -21.34 4.53
C GLY A 158 1.82 -20.11 3.68
N PHE A 159 2.34 -18.93 4.01
CA PHE A 159 2.17 -17.69 3.26
C PHE A 159 3.51 -17.25 2.68
N SER A 160 3.53 -16.89 1.41
CA SER A 160 4.71 -16.33 0.77
C SER A 160 4.58 -14.82 0.71
N GLU A 161 5.50 -14.08 1.29
CA GLU A 161 5.53 -12.62 1.22
C GLU A 161 6.35 -12.14 0.04
N SER A 162 5.94 -11.02 -0.53
CA SER A 162 6.73 -10.28 -1.49
C SER A 162 8.07 -9.90 -0.86
N SER A 163 9.17 -10.30 -1.50
CA SER A 163 10.50 -10.24 -0.88
C SER A 163 11.55 -9.78 -1.88
N GLY A 164 12.59 -9.12 -1.37
CA GLY A 164 13.87 -9.05 -2.07
C GLY A 164 14.42 -10.46 -2.25
N TRP A 165 15.31 -10.65 -3.22
CA TRP A 165 15.77 -11.99 -3.58
C TRP A 165 17.24 -11.97 -4.01
N ILE A 166 17.85 -13.15 -4.18
CA ILE A 166 19.21 -13.22 -4.76
C ILE A 166 19.17 -13.04 -6.28
N GLY A 167 20.28 -12.53 -6.81
CA GLY A 167 20.60 -12.57 -8.23
C GLY A 167 20.86 -14.01 -8.72
N ARG A 168 20.97 -14.16 -10.04
CA ARG A 168 21.06 -15.48 -10.70
C ARG A 168 22.47 -16.09 -10.69
N GLY A 169 23.49 -15.29 -10.34
CA GLY A 169 24.89 -15.72 -10.26
C GLY A 169 25.17 -16.57 -9.03
N ASP A 170 24.48 -16.26 -7.93
CA ASP A 170 24.73 -16.75 -6.58
C ASP A 170 23.80 -17.89 -6.16
N GLY A 171 23.95 -18.40 -4.95
CA GLY A 171 23.06 -19.45 -4.44
C GLY A 171 22.88 -19.43 -2.93
N PHE A 172 21.69 -19.83 -2.49
CA PHE A 172 21.38 -20.07 -1.08
C PHE A 172 22.03 -21.36 -0.60
N LEU A 173 22.57 -21.34 0.62
CA LEU A 173 22.81 -22.58 1.36
C LEU A 173 21.50 -23.11 1.91
N VAL A 174 21.19 -24.37 1.63
CA VAL A 174 19.91 -24.99 2.01
C VAL A 174 20.08 -26.37 2.62
N TYR A 175 19.14 -26.75 3.47
CA TYR A 175 19.02 -28.07 4.09
C TYR A 175 17.55 -28.48 4.16
N ASP A 176 17.21 -29.59 3.51
CA ASP A 176 15.87 -30.18 3.50
C ASP A 176 15.58 -30.85 4.87
N VAL A 177 15.01 -30.06 5.79
CA VAL A 177 14.75 -30.44 7.17
C VAL A 177 13.66 -31.51 7.26
N ASN A 178 12.67 -31.47 6.37
CA ASN A 178 11.48 -32.33 6.42
C ASN A 178 11.62 -33.62 5.58
N HIS A 179 12.68 -33.69 4.76
CA HIS A 179 13.02 -34.80 3.86
C HIS A 179 11.99 -35.07 2.76
N ASP A 180 11.26 -34.04 2.31
CA ASP A 180 10.30 -34.14 1.21
C ASP A 180 10.92 -33.89 -0.17
N GLY A 181 12.19 -33.45 -0.21
CA GLY A 181 12.95 -33.19 -1.42
C GLY A 181 12.69 -31.83 -2.07
N ILE A 182 11.94 -30.94 -1.41
CA ILE A 182 11.51 -29.63 -1.89
C ILE A 182 12.00 -28.57 -0.90
N ILE A 183 12.66 -27.52 -1.39
CA ILE A 183 12.95 -26.34 -0.56
C ILE A 183 11.86 -25.33 -0.83
N ASN A 184 10.99 -25.08 0.16
CA ASN A 184 9.81 -24.24 -0.02
C ASN A 184 9.56 -23.25 1.13
N SER A 185 10.41 -23.24 2.15
CA SER A 185 10.32 -22.26 3.24
C SER A 185 11.66 -21.82 3.78
N GLY A 186 11.71 -20.67 4.45
CA GLY A 186 12.92 -20.16 5.10
C GLY A 186 13.41 -21.04 6.26
N ARG A 187 12.60 -21.98 6.76
CA ARG A 187 13.04 -23.02 7.71
C ARG A 187 14.06 -23.99 7.15
N GLU A 188 14.15 -24.06 5.83
CA GLU A 188 15.08 -24.91 5.08
C GLU A 188 16.26 -24.11 4.51
N LEU A 189 16.27 -22.80 4.74
CA LEU A 189 17.39 -21.91 4.46
C LEU A 189 18.21 -21.68 5.72
N PHE A 190 19.52 -21.51 5.59
CA PHE A 190 20.38 -21.23 6.74
C PHE A 190 20.23 -19.79 7.19
N GLY A 191 19.38 -19.57 8.19
CA GLY A 191 18.85 -18.24 8.50
C GLY A 191 18.41 -18.04 9.94
N ASN A 192 17.87 -16.87 10.23
CA ASN A 192 17.25 -16.57 11.53
C ASN A 192 15.92 -17.32 11.79
N ASP A 193 15.34 -17.99 10.79
CA ASP A 193 14.20 -18.90 10.95
C ASP A 193 14.58 -20.38 10.96
N PHE A 194 15.87 -20.69 10.85
CA PHE A 194 16.36 -22.04 11.05
C PHE A 194 16.20 -22.45 12.52
N VAL A 195 15.51 -23.57 12.77
CA VAL A 195 15.27 -24.07 14.13
C VAL A 195 16.43 -24.96 14.56
N LEU A 196 17.18 -24.50 15.57
CA LEU A 196 18.30 -25.22 16.17
C LEU A 196 17.84 -26.51 16.87
N GLU A 197 18.76 -27.45 17.14
CA GLU A 197 18.51 -28.71 17.86
C GLU A 197 17.89 -28.51 19.25
N ASN A 198 18.12 -27.35 19.85
CA ASN A 198 17.55 -26.96 21.14
C ASN A 198 16.09 -26.45 21.07
N GLY A 199 15.50 -26.37 19.86
CA GLY A 199 14.14 -25.93 19.58
C GLY A 199 13.93 -24.42 19.52
N LYS A 200 15.01 -23.62 19.51
CA LYS A 200 14.95 -22.17 19.30
C LYS A 200 15.41 -21.82 17.89
N ASN A 201 14.91 -20.72 17.36
CA ASN A 201 15.42 -20.13 16.13
C ASN A 201 16.87 -19.66 16.32
N ALA A 202 17.68 -19.78 15.27
CA ALA A 202 19.02 -19.22 15.22
C ALA A 202 18.97 -17.68 15.19
N ALA A 203 19.99 -17.01 15.70
CA ALA A 203 20.11 -15.56 15.61
C ALA A 203 20.57 -15.08 14.22
N ASN A 204 21.16 -15.97 13.42
CA ASN A 204 21.64 -15.77 12.05
C ASN A 204 22.01 -17.13 11.41
N GLY A 205 22.22 -17.14 10.11
CA GLY A 205 22.56 -18.33 9.33
C GLY A 205 23.91 -18.96 9.66
N PHE A 206 24.91 -18.20 10.13
CA PHE A 206 26.17 -18.80 10.58
C PHE A 206 26.03 -19.55 11.91
N GLU A 207 25.14 -19.10 12.80
CA GLU A 207 24.79 -19.86 14.00
C GLU A 207 24.07 -21.17 13.62
N ALA A 208 23.14 -21.13 12.67
CA ALA A 208 22.53 -22.33 12.11
C ALA A 208 23.56 -23.29 11.49
N LEU A 209 24.52 -22.76 10.71
CA LEU A 209 25.60 -23.54 10.12
C LEU A 209 26.49 -24.21 11.16
N SER A 210 26.70 -23.58 12.32
CA SER A 210 27.56 -24.13 13.37
C SER A 210 27.06 -25.45 13.96
N GLU A 211 25.78 -25.81 13.80
CA GLU A 211 25.27 -27.13 14.20
C GLU A 211 25.82 -28.25 13.30
N PHE A 212 26.24 -27.92 12.08
CA PHE A 212 26.76 -28.88 11.11
C PHE A 212 28.27 -29.13 11.27
N ASP A 213 28.97 -28.35 12.11
CA ASP A 213 30.37 -28.57 12.52
C ASP A 213 30.42 -29.58 13.67
N SER A 214 30.38 -30.86 13.32
CA SER A 214 30.33 -31.99 14.25
C SER A 214 31.66 -32.20 14.97
N ASN A 215 32.78 -31.91 14.30
CA ASN A 215 34.12 -32.12 14.82
C ASN A 215 34.66 -30.90 15.61
N LYS A 216 34.00 -29.74 15.49
CA LYS A 216 34.27 -28.46 16.14
C LYS A 216 35.59 -27.80 15.74
N ASP A 217 36.01 -27.97 14.49
CA ASP A 217 37.22 -27.36 13.95
C ASP A 217 36.99 -25.96 13.34
N GLY A 218 35.73 -25.53 13.27
CA GLY A 218 35.31 -24.23 12.74
C GLY A 218 35.02 -24.23 11.24
N VAL A 219 35.05 -25.39 10.59
CA VAL A 219 34.75 -25.58 9.18
C VAL A 219 33.77 -26.74 9.04
N VAL A 220 32.70 -26.54 8.27
CA VAL A 220 31.77 -27.60 7.89
C VAL A 220 32.25 -28.19 6.57
N ASP A 221 32.84 -29.39 6.60
CA ASP A 221 33.45 -30.07 5.44
C ASP A 221 33.18 -31.59 5.40
N GLU A 222 33.84 -32.33 4.50
CA GLU A 222 33.65 -33.79 4.34
C GLU A 222 33.94 -34.61 5.62
N SER A 223 34.59 -34.00 6.61
CA SER A 223 34.85 -34.59 7.93
C SER A 223 33.62 -34.55 8.84
N ASP A 224 32.54 -33.87 8.44
CA ASP A 224 31.31 -33.72 9.21
C ASP A 224 30.17 -34.63 8.76
N GLU A 225 29.44 -35.17 9.73
CA GLU A 225 28.42 -36.20 9.51
C GLU A 225 27.25 -35.77 8.60
N ARG A 226 27.00 -34.46 8.49
CA ARG A 226 25.86 -33.89 7.75
C ARG A 226 26.25 -33.09 6.50
N PHE A 227 27.53 -33.03 6.15
CA PHE A 227 28.01 -32.21 5.03
C PHE A 227 27.40 -32.63 3.68
N ASP A 228 27.19 -33.93 3.48
CA ASP A 228 26.62 -34.50 2.26
C ASP A 228 25.13 -34.20 2.06
N GLN A 229 24.45 -33.70 3.09
CA GLN A 229 23.03 -33.32 3.05
C GLN A 229 22.81 -31.85 2.68
N LEU A 230 23.85 -31.04 2.81
CA LEU A 230 23.80 -29.63 2.41
C LEU A 230 23.72 -29.53 0.88
N LYS A 231 22.99 -28.51 0.40
CA LYS A 231 22.88 -28.21 -1.03
C LYS A 231 22.96 -26.70 -1.25
N ILE A 232 23.17 -26.33 -2.51
CA ILE A 232 23.08 -24.97 -2.99
C ILE A 232 21.86 -24.84 -3.88
N TRP A 233 20.96 -23.91 -3.56
CA TRP A 233 19.85 -23.54 -4.43
C TRP A 233 20.22 -22.29 -5.22
N ARG A 234 20.41 -22.45 -6.53
CA ARG A 234 20.61 -21.34 -7.46
C ARG A 234 19.35 -21.16 -8.31
N ASP A 235 18.54 -20.19 -7.92
CA ASP A 235 17.32 -19.81 -8.62
C ASP A 235 17.66 -19.04 -9.93
N GLN A 236 17.57 -19.74 -11.06
CA GLN A 236 18.04 -19.21 -12.35
C GLN A 236 17.03 -18.30 -13.03
N ASN A 237 15.76 -18.43 -12.68
CA ASN A 237 14.68 -17.62 -13.26
C ASN A 237 14.15 -16.56 -12.28
N SER A 238 14.59 -16.60 -11.02
CA SER A 238 14.21 -15.69 -9.94
C SER A 238 12.72 -15.80 -9.59
N ASN A 239 12.17 -17.02 -9.56
CA ASN A 239 10.76 -17.29 -9.28
C ASN A 239 10.49 -17.79 -7.84
N ALA A 240 11.53 -17.91 -7.02
CA ALA A 240 11.50 -18.43 -5.66
C ALA A 240 10.90 -19.84 -5.52
N LYS A 241 11.03 -20.68 -6.55
CA LYS A 241 10.66 -22.10 -6.55
C LYS A 241 11.83 -22.93 -7.05
N VAL A 242 12.09 -24.06 -6.39
CA VAL A 242 13.12 -24.98 -6.87
C VAL A 242 12.68 -25.64 -8.17
N ASP A 243 13.28 -25.23 -9.29
CA ASP A 243 13.10 -25.87 -10.59
C ASP A 243 14.12 -26.99 -10.85
N ALA A 244 13.83 -27.82 -11.85
CA ALA A 244 14.69 -28.93 -12.22
C ALA A 244 16.09 -28.45 -12.65
N GLY A 245 17.11 -28.80 -11.86
CA GLY A 245 18.51 -28.44 -12.10
C GLY A 245 19.02 -27.25 -11.28
N GLU A 246 18.18 -26.64 -10.43
CA GLU A 246 18.56 -25.50 -9.59
C GLU A 246 19.13 -25.90 -8.24
N LEU A 247 18.80 -27.11 -7.77
CA LEU A 247 19.30 -27.66 -6.52
C LEU A 247 20.58 -28.48 -6.77
N LEU A 248 21.73 -27.94 -6.36
CA LEU A 248 23.07 -28.41 -6.69
C LEU A 248 23.77 -28.97 -5.45
N ALA A 249 24.59 -30.01 -5.64
CA ALA A 249 25.50 -30.47 -4.59
C ALA A 249 26.67 -29.49 -4.42
N LEU A 250 27.19 -29.33 -3.20
CA LEU A 250 28.31 -28.43 -2.88
C LEU A 250 29.53 -28.69 -3.79
N GLU A 251 29.93 -29.97 -3.93
CA GLU A 251 31.03 -30.36 -4.82
C GLU A 251 30.79 -29.94 -6.28
N GLY A 252 29.53 -30.00 -6.73
CA GLY A 252 29.13 -29.67 -8.10
C GLY A 252 29.29 -28.19 -8.45
N VAL A 253 29.29 -27.31 -7.44
CA VAL A 253 29.59 -25.88 -7.58
C VAL A 253 30.98 -25.52 -7.05
N GLY A 254 31.79 -26.52 -6.71
CA GLY A 254 33.18 -26.34 -6.27
C GLY A 254 33.31 -25.83 -4.84
N VAL A 255 32.31 -25.99 -3.97
CA VAL A 255 32.38 -25.71 -2.53
C VAL A 255 32.92 -26.94 -1.81
N VAL A 256 34.02 -26.81 -1.07
CA VAL A 256 34.65 -27.94 -0.34
C VAL A 256 34.65 -27.77 1.18
N GLY A 257 34.37 -26.58 1.69
CA GLY A 257 34.18 -26.35 3.13
C GLY A 257 33.55 -24.99 3.41
N LEU A 258 32.77 -24.88 4.47
CA LEU A 258 32.07 -23.66 4.87
C LEU A 258 32.58 -23.19 6.24
N ASN A 259 33.16 -21.99 6.34
CA ASN A 259 33.64 -21.49 7.63
C ASN A 259 32.47 -21.00 8.48
N VAL A 260 32.39 -21.46 9.72
CA VAL A 260 31.34 -21.00 10.66
C VAL A 260 31.63 -19.62 11.24
N ALA A 261 32.88 -19.15 11.13
CA ALA A 261 33.30 -17.85 11.62
C ALA A 261 32.84 -16.72 10.67
N PHE A 262 32.30 -15.65 11.25
CA PHE A 262 31.81 -14.48 10.53
C PHE A 262 32.23 -13.17 11.20
N ALA A 263 32.16 -12.09 10.45
CA ALA A 263 32.26 -10.71 10.92
C ALA A 263 30.93 -9.98 10.73
N SER A 264 30.50 -9.17 11.70
CA SER A 264 29.30 -8.34 11.55
C SER A 264 29.61 -7.07 10.74
N GLN A 265 28.75 -6.71 9.78
CA GLN A 265 28.98 -5.55 8.91
C GLN A 265 27.83 -4.55 8.83
N ASP A 266 26.57 -4.97 8.95
CA ASP A 266 25.38 -4.10 8.94
C ASP A 266 25.39 -3.05 7.80
N VAL A 267 25.29 -3.55 6.57
CA VAL A 267 25.30 -2.75 5.34
C VAL A 267 23.96 -2.90 4.63
N ILE A 268 23.38 -1.82 4.12
CA ILE A 268 22.17 -1.88 3.28
C ILE A 268 22.59 -1.69 1.82
N ASP A 269 22.14 -2.58 0.95
CA ASP A 269 22.41 -2.51 -0.49
C ASP A 269 21.49 -1.52 -1.23
N VAL A 270 21.63 -1.44 -2.56
CA VAL A 270 20.87 -0.50 -3.39
C VAL A 270 19.38 -0.88 -3.53
N HIS A 271 19.04 -2.13 -3.22
CA HIS A 271 17.71 -2.73 -3.35
C HIS A 271 16.96 -2.78 -2.02
N GLY A 272 17.60 -2.35 -0.93
CA GLY A 272 17.02 -2.28 0.41
C GLY A 272 17.23 -3.54 1.25
N ASN A 273 17.97 -4.54 0.75
CA ASN A 273 18.34 -5.72 1.52
C ASN A 273 19.55 -5.40 2.39
N ARG A 274 19.65 -6.05 3.55
CA ARG A 274 20.63 -5.71 4.57
C ARG A 274 21.59 -6.86 4.78
N VAL A 275 22.89 -6.64 4.63
CA VAL A 275 23.89 -7.65 4.91
C VAL A 275 24.39 -7.50 6.34
N MET A 276 24.15 -8.51 7.18
CA MET A 276 24.43 -8.42 8.61
C MET A 276 25.71 -9.15 9.01
N GLN A 277 26.01 -10.29 8.40
CA GLN A 277 27.22 -11.06 8.63
C GLN A 277 27.94 -11.37 7.31
N LEU A 278 29.27 -11.29 7.35
CA LEU A 278 30.18 -11.66 6.27
C LEU A 278 31.08 -12.80 6.75
N GLY A 279 31.01 -13.94 6.08
CA GLY A 279 31.85 -15.11 6.30
C GLY A 279 32.52 -15.55 5.00
N SER A 280 32.90 -16.83 4.94
CA SER A 280 33.58 -17.37 3.77
C SER A 280 33.43 -18.87 3.61
N TYR A 281 33.60 -19.34 2.38
CA TYR A 281 33.72 -20.76 2.05
C TYR A 281 35.03 -21.03 1.33
N VAL A 282 35.51 -22.26 1.41
CA VAL A 282 36.68 -22.75 0.70
C VAL A 282 36.21 -23.39 -0.60
N SER A 283 36.74 -22.91 -1.73
CA SER A 283 36.48 -23.51 -3.05
C SER A 283 37.47 -24.63 -3.38
N SER A 284 37.13 -25.44 -4.37
CA SER A 284 37.93 -26.59 -4.83
C SER A 284 39.34 -26.25 -5.32
N ASP A 285 39.59 -24.99 -5.69
CA ASP A 285 40.91 -24.45 -6.02
C ASP A 285 41.72 -23.98 -4.79
N GLY A 286 41.15 -24.12 -3.60
CA GLY A 286 41.72 -23.73 -2.31
C GLY A 286 41.61 -22.23 -2.00
N THR A 287 40.88 -21.46 -2.81
CA THR A 287 40.63 -20.04 -2.51
C THR A 287 39.48 -19.87 -1.52
N SER A 288 39.53 -18.77 -0.77
CA SER A 288 38.45 -18.38 0.14
C SER A 288 37.54 -17.38 -0.58
N LYS A 289 36.26 -17.70 -0.65
CA LYS A 289 35.21 -16.93 -1.34
C LYS A 289 34.14 -16.46 -0.35
N ILE A 290 33.31 -15.51 -0.79
CA ILE A 290 32.38 -14.78 0.07
C ILE A 290 31.15 -15.63 0.41
N VAL A 291 30.72 -15.53 1.66
CA VAL A 291 29.38 -15.94 2.12
C VAL A 291 28.80 -14.77 2.89
N GLU A 292 27.59 -14.37 2.58
CA GLU A 292 26.89 -13.31 3.30
C GLU A 292 25.59 -13.82 3.91
N ASP A 293 25.27 -13.31 5.09
CA ASP A 293 23.97 -13.45 5.72
C ASP A 293 23.14 -12.21 5.34
N ILE A 294 22.20 -12.40 4.41
CA ILE A 294 21.45 -11.32 3.76
C ILE A 294 20.03 -11.30 4.31
N TRP A 295 19.70 -10.22 5.00
CA TRP A 295 18.41 -9.92 5.58
C TRP A 295 17.56 -9.25 4.49
N PHE A 296 16.78 -10.04 3.75
CA PHE A 296 15.96 -9.53 2.65
C PHE A 296 14.90 -8.58 3.15
N ALA A 297 14.67 -7.50 2.41
CA ALA A 297 13.48 -6.70 2.62
C ALA A 297 12.25 -7.57 2.29
N VAL A 298 11.20 -7.44 3.10
CA VAL A 298 9.95 -8.19 2.95
C VAL A 298 8.78 -7.23 3.06
N ASN A 299 7.83 -7.31 2.14
CA ASN A 299 6.55 -6.64 2.25
C ASN A 299 5.48 -7.61 2.74
N TYR A 300 5.28 -7.63 4.06
CA TYR A 300 4.27 -8.44 4.74
C TYR A 300 2.81 -8.07 4.41
N SER A 301 2.55 -6.97 3.69
CA SER A 301 1.21 -6.64 3.20
C SER A 301 0.85 -7.34 1.88
N ASP A 302 1.86 -7.75 1.13
CA ASP A 302 1.74 -8.36 -0.19
C ASP A 302 2.06 -9.84 -0.06
N THR A 303 1.05 -10.64 0.31
CA THR A 303 1.17 -12.08 0.53
C THR A 303 0.46 -12.88 -0.56
N ALA A 304 1.10 -13.96 -1.01
CA ALA A 304 0.53 -14.96 -1.89
C ALA A 304 0.48 -16.31 -1.16
N GLN A 305 -0.64 -17.02 -1.25
CA GLN A 305 -0.71 -18.35 -0.66
C GLN A 305 0.12 -19.34 -1.47
N ALA A 306 0.98 -20.11 -0.79
CA ALA A 306 1.72 -21.21 -1.41
C ALA A 306 0.75 -22.38 -1.70
N GLY A 307 0.25 -22.44 -2.94
CA GLY A 307 -0.62 -23.52 -3.43
C GLY A 307 -2.05 -23.06 -3.72
N SER A 308 -2.51 -23.29 -4.94
CA SER A 308 -3.83 -22.94 -5.43
C SER A 308 -4.95 -23.65 -4.65
N ILE A 309 -5.85 -22.91 -4.01
CA ILE A 309 -7.14 -23.45 -3.55
C ILE A 309 -8.04 -23.62 -4.77
N GLU A 310 -7.97 -24.78 -5.42
CA GLU A 310 -8.99 -25.21 -6.38
C GLU A 310 -10.27 -25.57 -5.64
N GLY A 311 -11.24 -24.64 -5.65
CA GLY A 311 -12.57 -24.86 -5.08
C GLY A 311 -13.49 -23.68 -5.37
N ALA A 312 -13.97 -23.56 -6.60
CA ALA A 312 -14.91 -22.51 -6.98
C ALA A 312 -16.21 -22.60 -6.16
N CYS A 313 -16.32 -21.77 -5.12
CA CYS A 313 -17.58 -21.52 -4.44
C CYS A 313 -18.45 -20.62 -5.32
N SER A 314 -19.70 -21.00 -5.57
CA SER A 314 -20.64 -20.20 -6.39
C SER A 314 -21.25 -19.00 -5.63
N LYS A 315 -20.97 -18.85 -4.33
CA LYS A 315 -21.46 -17.75 -3.49
C LYS A 315 -20.37 -16.67 -3.46
N VAL A 316 -20.71 -15.48 -3.96
CA VAL A 316 -19.83 -14.31 -3.85
C VAL A 316 -19.93 -13.79 -2.41
N PHE A 317 -18.83 -13.84 -1.68
CA PHE A 317 -18.71 -13.25 -0.35
C PHE A 317 -18.09 -11.85 -0.47
N PRO A 318 -18.36 -10.94 0.49
CA PRO A 318 -17.56 -9.73 0.62
C PRO A 318 -16.08 -10.11 0.78
N GLU A 319 -15.25 -9.43 0.01
CA GLU A 319 -13.81 -9.59 0.05
C GLU A 319 -13.19 -8.58 1.01
N VAL A 320 -12.20 -8.99 1.79
CA VAL A 320 -11.31 -8.07 2.51
C VAL A 320 -9.92 -8.71 2.46
N PRO A 321 -8.90 -8.02 1.95
CA PRO A 321 -7.55 -8.58 1.92
C PRO A 321 -7.08 -8.99 3.32
N GLY A 322 -6.38 -10.12 3.39
CA GLY A 322 -5.69 -10.58 4.60
C GLY A 322 -4.21 -10.21 4.55
N SER A 323 -3.51 -10.31 5.68
CA SER A 323 -2.05 -10.11 5.77
C SER A 323 -1.45 -10.97 6.88
N GLY A 324 -0.13 -11.12 6.86
CA GLY A 324 0.57 -12.02 7.79
C GLY A 324 -0.03 -13.42 7.72
N ARG A 325 -0.44 -13.94 8.88
CA ARG A 325 -1.07 -15.28 9.01
C ARG A 325 -2.57 -15.32 8.75
N VAL A 326 -3.19 -14.19 8.41
CA VAL A 326 -4.65 -14.11 8.20
C VAL A 326 -4.94 -14.13 6.69
N LEU A 327 -5.64 -15.18 6.23
CA LEU A 327 -6.14 -15.26 4.84
C LEU A 327 -7.09 -14.12 4.53
N SER A 328 -7.37 -13.87 3.24
CA SER A 328 -8.46 -12.97 2.88
C SER A 328 -9.80 -13.44 3.46
N LEU A 329 -10.71 -12.50 3.71
CA LEU A 329 -11.97 -12.80 4.38
C LEU A 329 -12.78 -13.84 3.61
N SER A 330 -12.83 -13.75 2.29
CA SER A 330 -13.58 -14.72 1.47
C SER A 330 -12.99 -16.13 1.57
N GLN A 331 -11.66 -16.25 1.55
CA GLN A 331 -10.96 -17.53 1.73
C GLN A 331 -11.18 -18.12 3.12
N SER A 332 -11.14 -17.30 4.17
CA SER A 332 -11.46 -17.74 5.53
C SER A 332 -12.90 -18.21 5.66
N ILE A 333 -13.87 -17.55 4.99
CA ILE A 333 -15.26 -18.01 4.97
C ILE A 333 -15.38 -19.37 4.26
N ILE A 334 -14.64 -19.58 3.18
CA ILE A 334 -14.64 -20.86 2.44
C ILE A 334 -14.05 -21.98 3.30
N GLN A 335 -13.02 -21.69 4.10
CA GLN A 335 -12.38 -22.66 4.99
C GLN A 335 -13.13 -22.88 6.33
N ASP A 336 -14.00 -21.96 6.72
CA ASP A 336 -14.78 -22.07 7.96
C ASP A 336 -15.92 -23.11 7.82
N GLU A 337 -15.60 -24.36 8.16
CA GLU A 337 -16.58 -25.45 8.20
C GLU A 337 -17.73 -25.22 9.21
N THR A 338 -17.56 -24.32 10.19
CA THR A 338 -18.59 -24.03 11.19
C THR A 338 -19.66 -23.07 10.68
N GLY A 339 -19.34 -22.28 9.66
CA GLY A 339 -20.20 -21.22 9.11
C GLY A 339 -20.38 -20.01 10.03
N ALA A 340 -19.60 -19.90 11.09
CA ALA A 340 -19.66 -18.79 12.04
C ALA A 340 -19.32 -17.45 11.35
N LEU A 341 -18.28 -17.43 10.53
CA LEU A 341 -17.82 -16.22 9.86
C LEU A 341 -18.85 -15.76 8.81
N SER A 342 -19.41 -16.67 8.02
CA SER A 342 -20.51 -16.35 7.09
C SER A 342 -21.73 -15.78 7.82
N ALA A 343 -22.07 -16.30 9.01
CA ALA A 343 -23.20 -15.80 9.79
C ALA A 343 -22.95 -14.37 10.33
N LEU A 344 -21.71 -14.06 10.71
CA LEU A 344 -21.34 -12.70 11.12
C LEU A 344 -21.44 -11.70 9.97
N ILE A 345 -21.02 -12.08 8.76
CA ILE A 345 -21.14 -11.24 7.56
C ILE A 345 -22.61 -11.02 7.19
N GLU A 346 -23.45 -12.05 7.24
CA GLU A 346 -24.89 -11.91 7.02
C GLU A 346 -25.51 -10.98 8.07
N ARG A 347 -25.13 -11.12 9.34
CA ARG A 347 -25.59 -10.24 10.43
C ARG A 347 -25.16 -8.79 10.19
N PHE A 348 -23.90 -8.56 9.82
CA PHE A 348 -23.41 -7.23 9.46
C PHE A 348 -24.28 -6.63 8.35
N SER A 349 -24.47 -7.35 7.23
CA SER A 349 -25.16 -6.86 6.03
C SER A 349 -26.62 -6.40 6.23
N THR A 350 -27.23 -6.79 7.35
CA THR A 350 -28.62 -6.44 7.70
C THR A 350 -28.73 -5.49 8.89
N GLU A 351 -27.62 -5.15 9.54
CA GLU A 351 -27.61 -4.34 10.74
C GLU A 351 -27.69 -2.84 10.42
N THR A 352 -28.71 -2.20 10.96
CA THR A 352 -29.00 -0.78 10.69
C THR A 352 -28.29 0.16 11.66
N SER A 353 -27.97 -0.24 12.90
CA SER A 353 -27.25 0.58 13.87
C SER A 353 -25.74 0.58 13.60
N SER A 354 -25.15 1.77 13.51
CA SER A 354 -23.72 1.96 13.32
C SER A 354 -22.91 1.42 14.51
N GLU A 355 -23.40 1.60 15.74
CA GLU A 355 -22.77 1.09 16.96
C GLU A 355 -22.81 -0.43 17.03
N ALA A 356 -23.95 -1.04 16.65
CA ALA A 356 -24.07 -2.49 16.55
C ALA A 356 -23.13 -3.06 15.47
N ARG A 357 -23.01 -2.40 14.31
CA ARG A 357 -22.04 -2.79 13.26
C ARG A 357 -20.61 -2.79 13.78
N LYS A 358 -20.18 -1.78 14.56
CA LYS A 358 -18.83 -1.74 15.17
C LYS A 358 -18.56 -2.97 16.05
N LEU A 359 -19.56 -3.42 16.82
CA LEU A 359 -19.42 -4.65 17.63
C LEU A 359 -19.35 -5.91 16.75
N ILE A 360 -20.16 -5.98 15.69
CA ILE A 360 -20.11 -7.10 14.74
C ILE A 360 -18.75 -7.17 14.04
N VAL A 361 -18.16 -6.03 13.68
CA VAL A 361 -16.83 -5.97 13.05
C VAL A 361 -15.75 -6.55 13.96
N ASN A 362 -15.81 -6.29 15.27
CA ASN A 362 -14.90 -6.92 16.22
C ASN A 362 -15.08 -8.44 16.26
N ASP A 363 -16.32 -8.93 16.30
CA ASP A 363 -16.59 -10.37 16.24
C ASP A 363 -16.08 -10.98 14.92
N VAL A 364 -16.24 -10.29 13.78
CA VAL A 364 -15.71 -10.70 12.48
C VAL A 364 -14.19 -10.82 12.55
N ILE A 365 -13.49 -9.78 13.00
CA ILE A 365 -12.02 -9.77 13.08
C ILE A 365 -11.51 -10.87 14.00
N PHE A 366 -12.15 -11.12 15.14
CA PHE A 366 -11.70 -12.13 16.09
C PHE A 366 -11.88 -13.55 15.56
N SER A 367 -13.01 -13.81 14.90
CA SER A 367 -13.28 -15.09 14.25
C SER A 367 -12.38 -15.30 13.04
N TRP A 368 -12.23 -14.27 12.21
CA TRP A 368 -11.40 -14.27 11.01
C TRP A 368 -9.92 -14.53 11.31
N SER A 369 -9.36 -13.87 12.33
CA SER A 369 -7.96 -14.06 12.76
C SER A 369 -7.75 -15.27 13.67
N GLY A 370 -8.81 -16.01 14.03
CA GLY A 370 -8.71 -17.20 14.88
C GLY A 370 -8.34 -16.92 16.35
N VAL A 371 -8.53 -15.68 16.82
CA VAL A 371 -8.14 -15.24 18.17
C VAL A 371 -9.25 -15.41 19.20
N ASP A 372 -10.43 -15.89 18.79
CA ASP A 372 -11.55 -16.24 19.68
C ASP A 372 -11.18 -17.22 20.80
N LYS A 373 -10.13 -18.01 20.60
CA LYS A 373 -9.58 -18.92 21.60
C LYS A 373 -8.95 -18.21 22.81
N TYR A 374 -8.60 -16.93 22.67
CA TYR A 374 -7.97 -16.14 23.73
C TYR A 374 -9.01 -15.39 24.57
N SER A 375 -8.67 -15.10 25.83
CA SER A 375 -9.55 -14.38 26.74
C SER A 375 -9.49 -12.87 26.53
N ALA A 376 -10.63 -12.18 26.62
CA ALA A 376 -10.69 -10.72 26.53
C ALA A 376 -9.89 -10.00 27.63
N ILE A 377 -9.75 -10.60 28.82
CA ILE A 377 -8.99 -10.00 29.94
C ILE A 377 -7.48 -10.34 29.92
N SER A 378 -6.98 -10.87 28.80
CA SER A 378 -5.56 -11.17 28.62
C SER A 378 -4.76 -9.90 28.25
N ARG A 379 -3.43 -10.04 28.10
CA ARG A 379 -2.53 -8.94 27.68
C ARG A 379 -2.48 -7.73 28.64
N GLY A 380 -2.72 -7.97 29.94
CA GLY A 380 -2.52 -6.98 31.00
C GLY A 380 -3.72 -6.05 31.25
N GLY A 381 -3.53 -5.06 32.12
CA GLY A 381 -4.62 -4.21 32.62
C GLY A 381 -4.78 -2.86 31.90
N PHE A 382 -4.06 -2.65 30.80
CA PHE A 382 -4.07 -1.37 30.07
C PHE A 382 -4.81 -1.43 28.73
N VAL A 383 -5.37 -2.60 28.38
CA VAL A 383 -6.12 -2.86 27.16
C VAL A 383 -7.55 -3.24 27.55
N ASP A 384 -8.53 -2.88 26.73
CA ASP A 384 -9.94 -3.21 26.98
C ASP A 384 -10.27 -4.66 26.60
N ASP A 385 -9.66 -5.16 25.52
CA ASP A 385 -9.76 -6.54 25.08
C ASP A 385 -8.42 -7.05 24.51
N GLY A 386 -7.80 -8.02 25.20
CA GLY A 386 -6.52 -8.60 24.80
C GLY A 386 -6.54 -9.29 23.44
N ARG A 387 -7.71 -9.71 22.93
CA ARG A 387 -7.87 -10.30 21.59
C ARG A 387 -7.54 -9.31 20.48
N LYS A 388 -7.72 -8.00 20.72
CA LYS A 388 -7.34 -6.95 19.76
C LYS A 388 -5.85 -6.99 19.44
N ILE A 389 -5.01 -7.28 20.45
CA ILE A 389 -3.57 -7.39 20.24
C ILE A 389 -3.25 -8.68 19.49
N TYR A 390 -3.82 -9.82 19.89
CA TYR A 390 -3.61 -11.06 19.14
C TYR A 390 -4.05 -10.96 17.69
N ALA A 391 -5.13 -10.22 17.39
CA ALA A 391 -5.57 -9.98 16.02
C ALA A 391 -4.49 -9.20 15.25
N LEU A 392 -3.98 -8.10 15.80
CA LEU A 392 -2.90 -7.35 15.17
C LEU A 392 -1.63 -8.20 14.99
N GLU A 393 -1.26 -9.01 15.98
CA GLU A 393 -0.12 -9.93 15.89
C GLU A 393 -0.31 -10.99 14.78
N ALA A 394 -1.55 -11.40 14.51
CA ALA A 394 -1.87 -12.30 13.42
C ALA A 394 -1.76 -11.61 12.05
N PHE A 395 -2.36 -10.42 11.91
CA PHE A 395 -2.31 -9.63 10.67
C PHE A 395 -0.90 -9.14 10.32
N LEU A 396 -0.02 -8.97 11.30
CA LEU A 396 1.37 -8.51 11.10
C LEU A 396 2.38 -9.66 11.12
N ASP A 397 1.92 -10.88 11.36
CA ASP A 397 2.73 -12.04 11.71
C ASP A 397 3.89 -11.71 12.68
N LYS A 398 3.54 -11.06 13.80
CA LYS A 398 4.55 -10.61 14.76
C LYS A 398 3.99 -10.56 16.16
N GLU A 399 4.67 -11.23 17.10
CA GLU A 399 4.37 -11.07 18.51
C GLU A 399 4.81 -9.69 19.01
N PHE A 400 3.92 -9.01 19.71
CA PHE A 400 4.24 -7.76 20.38
C PHE A 400 5.05 -8.05 21.64
N LEU A 401 6.16 -7.31 21.78
CA LEU A 401 6.99 -7.27 22.97
C LEU A 401 7.19 -5.82 23.40
N GLN A 402 6.99 -5.56 24.70
CA GLN A 402 7.21 -4.24 25.26
C GLN A 402 8.70 -3.93 25.28
N SER A 403 9.11 -2.96 24.46
CA SER A 403 10.52 -2.60 24.28
C SER A 403 11.14 -1.88 25.48
N SER A 404 10.35 -1.12 26.24
CA SER A 404 10.84 -0.33 27.38
C SER A 404 9.73 0.09 28.35
N GLY A 405 10.06 0.37 29.61
CA GLY A 405 9.12 0.94 30.58
C GLY A 405 8.27 -0.11 31.32
N THR A 406 7.02 0.24 31.66
CA THR A 406 6.13 -0.72 32.35
C THR A 406 5.92 -1.95 31.49
N ASN A 407 6.19 -3.14 32.06
CA ASN A 407 6.17 -4.45 31.39
C ASN A 407 7.29 -4.71 30.37
N GLU A 408 8.41 -3.97 30.42
CA GLU A 408 9.57 -4.20 29.56
C GLU A 408 10.00 -5.68 29.47
N GLY A 409 10.23 -6.14 28.23
CA GLY A 409 10.60 -7.52 27.90
C GLY A 409 9.44 -8.52 27.95
N ALA A 410 8.22 -8.10 28.29
CA ALA A 410 7.03 -8.96 28.30
C ALA A 410 6.12 -8.69 27.10
N GLY A 411 5.27 -9.67 26.76
CA GLY A 411 4.21 -9.47 25.77
C GLY A 411 3.05 -8.58 26.26
N ASN A 412 2.98 -8.25 27.54
CA ASN A 412 1.95 -7.33 28.03
C ASN A 412 2.36 -5.88 27.73
N PRO A 413 1.57 -5.07 27.01
CA PRO A 413 1.89 -3.67 26.82
C PRO A 413 1.85 -2.87 28.12
N GLY A 414 2.72 -1.87 28.20
CA GLY A 414 2.58 -0.74 29.13
C GLY A 414 1.51 0.25 28.65
N PRO A 415 1.18 1.29 29.44
CA PRO A 415 0.08 2.21 29.14
C PRO A 415 0.26 2.98 27.81
N ASN A 416 1.48 3.42 27.50
CA ASN A 416 1.77 4.15 26.27
C ASN A 416 1.67 3.25 25.03
N SER A 417 2.26 2.06 25.08
CA SER A 417 2.18 1.10 23.97
C SER A 417 0.76 0.63 23.77
N SER A 418 0.00 0.41 24.85
CA SER A 418 -1.41 0.03 24.77
C SER A 418 -2.22 1.05 23.98
N ALA A 419 -2.05 2.35 24.26
CA ALA A 419 -2.75 3.40 23.52
C ALA A 419 -2.45 3.34 22.02
N LEU A 420 -1.20 3.11 21.63
CA LEU A 420 -0.79 2.98 20.23
C LEU A 420 -1.35 1.72 19.58
N LEU A 421 -1.31 0.58 20.28
CA LEU A 421 -1.87 -0.69 19.81
C LEU A 421 -3.38 -0.59 19.61
N MET A 422 -4.10 0.09 20.51
CA MET A 422 -5.54 0.30 20.34
C MET A 422 -5.83 1.19 19.14
N VAL A 423 -5.05 2.26 18.91
CA VAL A 423 -5.18 3.05 17.67
C VAL A 423 -4.92 2.19 16.43
N GLY A 424 -3.93 1.29 16.46
CA GLY A 424 -3.70 0.34 15.37
C GLY A 424 -4.89 -0.58 15.14
N TYR A 425 -5.46 -1.14 16.21
CA TYR A 425 -6.63 -2.00 16.11
C TYR A 425 -7.85 -1.25 15.57
N GLU A 426 -8.12 -0.03 16.04
CA GLU A 426 -9.24 0.78 15.55
C GLU A 426 -9.08 1.10 14.05
N LYS A 427 -7.86 1.33 13.56
CA LYS A 427 -7.60 1.48 12.12
C LYS A 427 -7.92 0.22 11.33
N LEU A 428 -7.52 -0.95 11.84
CA LEU A 428 -7.88 -2.24 11.23
C LEU A 428 -9.39 -2.45 11.21
N ALA A 429 -10.06 -2.21 12.34
CA ALA A 429 -11.51 -2.34 12.46
C ALA A 429 -12.25 -1.39 11.51
N ASP A 430 -11.79 -0.14 11.39
CA ASP A 430 -12.37 0.85 10.49
C ASP A 430 -12.21 0.47 9.01
N PHE A 431 -11.05 -0.10 8.64
CA PHE A 431 -10.84 -0.62 7.29
C PHE A 431 -11.76 -1.80 6.97
N VAL A 432 -11.88 -2.76 7.89
CA VAL A 432 -12.78 -3.92 7.71
C VAL A 432 -14.24 -3.44 7.60
N ASN A 433 -14.67 -2.55 8.49
CA ASN A 433 -16.00 -1.96 8.46
C ASN A 433 -16.27 -1.27 7.12
N SER A 434 -15.37 -0.39 6.68
CA SER A 434 -15.47 0.36 5.43
C SER A 434 -15.53 -0.55 4.21
N SER A 435 -14.71 -1.60 4.19
CA SER A 435 -14.68 -2.60 3.12
C SER A 435 -16.01 -3.36 3.02
N LEU A 436 -16.55 -3.79 4.16
CA LEU A 436 -17.85 -4.46 4.21
C LEU A 436 -18.99 -3.50 3.84
N MET A 437 -18.94 -2.24 4.28
CA MET A 437 -19.94 -1.22 3.93
C MET A 437 -20.08 -1.04 2.41
N LEU A 438 -18.96 -0.90 1.68
CA LEU A 438 -18.94 -0.75 0.22
C LEU A 438 -19.61 -1.93 -0.50
N GLN A 439 -19.47 -3.14 0.05
CA GLN A 439 -19.94 -4.39 -0.56
C GLN A 439 -21.33 -4.82 -0.07
N THR A 440 -21.90 -4.10 0.91
CA THR A 440 -23.21 -4.43 1.49
C THR A 440 -24.15 -3.21 1.46
N HIS A 441 -24.08 -2.34 2.45
CA HIS A 441 -25.01 -1.24 2.66
C HIS A 441 -24.90 -0.16 1.58
N LEU A 442 -23.70 0.08 1.09
CA LEU A 442 -23.41 1.06 0.04
C LEU A 442 -23.38 0.42 -1.35
N LYS A 443 -23.57 -0.91 -1.46
CA LYS A 443 -23.53 -1.62 -2.73
C LYS A 443 -24.48 -1.04 -3.77
N PRO A 444 -25.73 -0.63 -3.45
CA PRO A 444 -26.61 0.01 -4.45
C PRO A 444 -26.06 1.31 -5.02
N LEU A 445 -25.30 2.08 -4.24
CA LEU A 445 -24.61 3.27 -4.71
C LEU A 445 -23.41 2.89 -5.59
N MET A 446 -22.61 1.92 -5.15
CA MET A 446 -21.44 1.46 -5.90
C MET A 446 -21.83 0.83 -7.24
N ASP A 447 -22.90 0.04 -7.29
CA ASP A 447 -23.45 -0.57 -8.51
C ASP A 447 -24.01 0.47 -9.49
N SER A 448 -24.23 1.72 -9.06
CA SER A 448 -24.73 2.81 -9.89
C SER A 448 -23.63 3.67 -10.52
N LEU A 449 -22.37 3.40 -10.19
CA LEU A 449 -21.22 3.97 -10.89
C LEU A 449 -21.02 3.25 -12.22
N ASP A 450 -20.82 4.01 -13.28
CA ASP A 450 -20.45 3.46 -14.59
C ASP A 450 -19.02 3.86 -14.94
N PHE A 451 -18.26 2.93 -15.48
CA PHE A 451 -16.87 3.14 -15.86
C PHE A 451 -16.73 2.88 -17.35
N ARG A 452 -16.29 3.89 -18.09
CA ARG A 452 -16.11 3.80 -19.54
C ARG A 452 -14.78 4.38 -19.95
N PHE A 453 -14.23 3.88 -21.04
CA PHE A 453 -13.04 4.46 -21.65
C PHE A 453 -13.43 5.29 -22.85
N GLU A 454 -13.05 6.57 -22.84
CA GLU A 454 -13.24 7.48 -23.96
C GLU A 454 -11.89 8.07 -24.35
N SER A 455 -11.48 7.85 -25.60
CA SER A 455 -10.21 8.37 -26.15
C SER A 455 -8.94 7.98 -25.38
N GLY A 456 -8.96 6.84 -24.67
CA GLY A 456 -7.84 6.34 -23.87
C GLY A 456 -7.84 6.81 -22.41
N GLU A 457 -8.82 7.61 -21.99
CA GLU A 457 -8.99 8.04 -20.60
C GLU A 457 -10.13 7.26 -19.92
N LEU A 458 -9.94 6.93 -18.64
CA LEU A 458 -11.00 6.38 -17.79
C LEU A 458 -11.96 7.50 -17.41
N VAL A 459 -13.23 7.34 -17.79
CA VAL A 459 -14.32 8.23 -17.42
C VAL A 459 -15.21 7.51 -16.41
N ILE A 460 -15.37 8.14 -15.24
CA ILE A 460 -16.26 7.67 -14.18
C ILE A 460 -17.57 8.45 -14.26
N ASP A 461 -18.68 7.76 -14.49
CA ASP A 461 -20.02 8.34 -14.42
C ASP A 461 -20.62 8.16 -13.03
N ALA A 462 -20.75 9.26 -12.30
CA ALA A 462 -21.42 9.28 -11.01
C ALA A 462 -22.89 9.72 -11.09
N THR A 463 -23.47 9.91 -12.27
CA THR A 463 -24.82 10.48 -12.41
C THR A 463 -25.89 9.64 -11.69
N GLY A 464 -25.80 8.32 -11.79
CA GLY A 464 -26.70 7.39 -11.09
C GLY A 464 -26.56 7.50 -9.56
N LEU A 465 -25.32 7.46 -9.09
CA LEU A 465 -24.96 7.58 -7.67
C LEU A 465 -25.47 8.89 -7.06
N ILE A 466 -25.20 10.02 -7.71
CA ILE A 466 -25.66 11.33 -7.25
C ILE A 466 -27.20 11.39 -7.21
N GLY A 467 -27.88 10.76 -8.17
CA GLY A 467 -29.34 10.64 -8.17
C GLY A 467 -29.88 9.92 -6.93
N LEU A 468 -29.24 8.82 -6.52
CA LEU A 468 -29.61 8.06 -5.33
C LEU A 468 -29.33 8.85 -4.03
N LEU A 469 -28.13 9.41 -3.88
CA LEU A 469 -27.78 10.25 -2.72
C LEU A 469 -28.77 11.40 -2.55
N ARG A 470 -29.11 12.08 -3.65
CA ARG A 470 -30.07 13.19 -3.65
C ARG A 470 -31.45 12.74 -3.22
N SER A 471 -31.90 11.58 -3.71
CA SER A 471 -33.21 11.03 -3.35
C SER A 471 -33.31 10.73 -1.86
N GLU A 472 -32.30 10.06 -1.29
CA GLU A 472 -32.27 9.73 0.14
C GLU A 472 -32.19 10.99 1.01
N TYR A 473 -31.33 11.94 0.65
CA TYR A 473 -31.18 13.21 1.38
C TYR A 473 -32.47 14.03 1.46
N TYR A 474 -33.21 14.18 0.35
CA TYR A 474 -34.46 14.94 0.37
C TYR A 474 -35.64 14.14 0.93
N ASN A 475 -35.53 12.82 1.04
CA ASN A 475 -36.50 12.00 1.75
C ASN A 475 -36.34 12.15 3.27
N ASP A 476 -35.11 12.04 3.76
CA ASP A 476 -34.74 12.31 5.15
C ASP A 476 -33.30 12.86 5.21
N VAL A 477 -33.18 14.11 5.65
CA VAL A 477 -31.90 14.83 5.67
C VAL A 477 -30.89 14.14 6.58
N SER A 478 -31.31 13.59 7.72
CA SER A 478 -30.40 12.93 8.66
C SER A 478 -29.89 11.62 8.05
N VAL A 479 -30.80 10.78 7.55
CA VAL A 479 -30.44 9.49 6.91
C VAL A 479 -29.57 9.71 5.67
N GLY A 480 -29.91 10.67 4.82
CA GLY A 480 -29.12 10.95 3.63
C GLY A 480 -27.75 11.56 3.93
N THR A 481 -27.64 12.39 4.97
CA THR A 481 -26.34 12.91 5.44
C THR A 481 -25.46 11.80 5.98
N GLU A 482 -26.02 10.88 6.77
CA GLU A 482 -25.32 9.69 7.27
C GLU A 482 -24.86 8.80 6.10
N LEU A 483 -25.70 8.58 5.10
CA LEU A 483 -25.36 7.80 3.90
C LEU A 483 -24.19 8.43 3.13
N ILE A 484 -24.22 9.76 2.94
CA ILE A 484 -23.16 10.52 2.27
C ILE A 484 -21.85 10.43 3.05
N SER A 485 -21.88 10.62 4.37
CA SER A 485 -20.70 10.53 5.22
C SER A 485 -20.13 9.11 5.21
N ASN A 486 -20.97 8.08 5.38
CA ASN A 486 -20.56 6.68 5.32
C ASN A 486 -19.91 6.32 3.98
N LEU A 487 -20.46 6.81 2.85
CA LEU A 487 -19.86 6.61 1.53
C LEU A 487 -18.50 7.31 1.41
N SER A 488 -18.43 8.58 1.81
CA SER A 488 -17.18 9.37 1.80
C SER A 488 -16.09 8.68 2.61
N HIS A 489 -16.39 8.31 3.86
CA HIS A 489 -15.46 7.63 4.75
C HIS A 489 -15.03 6.27 4.20
N SER A 490 -15.99 5.44 3.75
CA SER A 490 -15.66 4.10 3.26
C SER A 490 -14.79 4.15 2.00
N LEU A 491 -15.03 5.10 1.09
CA LEU A 491 -14.17 5.32 -0.08
C LEU A 491 -12.77 5.81 0.32
N LYS A 492 -12.65 6.72 1.30
CA LYS A 492 -11.36 7.23 1.78
C LYS A 492 -10.50 6.13 2.43
N VAL A 493 -11.14 5.26 3.21
CA VAL A 493 -10.45 4.25 4.02
C VAL A 493 -10.18 2.98 3.21
N ALA A 494 -11.21 2.41 2.59
CA ALA A 494 -11.10 1.10 1.97
C ALA A 494 -10.65 1.17 0.51
N ALA A 495 -11.10 2.18 -0.24
CA ALA A 495 -10.91 2.25 -1.68
C ALA A 495 -9.59 2.89 -2.15
N GLY A 496 -8.73 3.34 -1.23
CA GLY A 496 -7.39 3.84 -1.52
C GLY A 496 -7.38 4.97 -2.58
N GLY A 497 -6.52 4.84 -3.59
CA GLY A 497 -6.41 5.81 -4.70
C GLY A 497 -7.68 5.89 -5.56
N ALA A 498 -8.30 4.74 -5.85
CA ALA A 498 -9.56 4.69 -6.61
C ALA A 498 -10.70 5.43 -5.90
N GLY A 499 -10.77 5.30 -4.57
CA GLY A 499 -11.72 6.05 -3.75
C GLY A 499 -11.57 7.56 -3.92
N LYS A 500 -10.34 8.06 -3.97
CA LYS A 500 -10.07 9.50 -4.18
C LYS A 500 -10.54 9.97 -5.56
N GLU A 501 -10.34 9.19 -6.61
CA GLU A 501 -10.83 9.53 -7.95
C GLU A 501 -12.36 9.59 -7.99
N ILE A 502 -13.04 8.59 -7.40
CA ILE A 502 -14.50 8.59 -7.28
C ILE A 502 -14.99 9.82 -6.49
N LEU A 503 -14.35 10.15 -5.37
CA LEU A 503 -14.70 11.32 -4.55
C LEU A 503 -14.44 12.63 -5.28
N SER A 504 -13.39 12.71 -6.09
CA SER A 504 -13.10 13.86 -6.96
C SER A 504 -14.22 14.07 -7.97
N VAL A 505 -14.66 12.99 -8.62
CA VAL A 505 -15.82 13.03 -9.53
C VAL A 505 -17.07 13.45 -8.80
N ILE A 506 -17.39 12.86 -7.65
CA ILE A 506 -18.57 13.24 -6.83
C ILE A 506 -18.51 14.72 -6.43
N SER A 507 -17.36 15.20 -5.97
CA SER A 507 -17.15 16.60 -5.57
C SER A 507 -17.42 17.58 -6.71
N SER A 508 -17.11 17.19 -7.96
CA SER A 508 -17.37 18.01 -9.15
C SER A 508 -18.86 18.22 -9.47
N PHE A 509 -19.76 17.38 -8.94
CA PHE A 509 -21.21 17.59 -9.03
C PHE A 509 -21.73 18.59 -7.99
N GLY A 510 -20.93 18.89 -6.98
CA GLY A 510 -21.26 19.80 -5.89
C GLY A 510 -20.97 21.27 -6.20
N ASN A 511 -21.45 22.13 -5.32
CA ASN A 511 -21.19 23.56 -5.35
C ASN A 511 -21.23 24.11 -3.92
N ALA A 512 -20.07 24.55 -3.44
CA ALA A 512 -19.88 25.04 -2.08
C ALA A 512 -20.71 26.29 -1.70
N LYS A 513 -21.39 26.91 -2.67
CA LYS A 513 -22.22 28.12 -2.49
C LYS A 513 -23.68 27.92 -2.89
N ALA A 514 -24.10 26.69 -3.20
CA ALA A 514 -25.46 26.43 -3.66
C ALA A 514 -26.41 26.09 -2.49
N ASN A 515 -26.58 24.81 -2.18
CA ASN A 515 -27.43 24.32 -1.08
C ASN A 515 -26.68 23.25 -0.27
N ALA A 516 -27.22 22.88 0.89
CA ALA A 516 -26.57 21.96 1.82
C ALA A 516 -26.20 20.60 1.20
N PHE A 517 -27.00 20.05 0.28
CA PHE A 517 -26.65 18.82 -0.43
C PHE A 517 -25.43 19.01 -1.34
N ASP A 518 -25.42 20.06 -2.16
CA ASP A 518 -24.31 20.36 -3.06
C ASP A 518 -23.00 20.66 -2.28
N MET A 519 -23.13 21.22 -1.08
CA MET A 519 -22.00 21.43 -0.17
C MET A 519 -21.46 20.12 0.40
N LEU A 520 -22.34 19.19 0.80
CA LEU A 520 -21.93 17.86 1.24
C LEU A 520 -21.15 17.15 0.15
N LEU A 521 -21.58 17.20 -1.11
CA LEU A 521 -20.84 16.61 -2.23
C LEU A 521 -19.42 17.19 -2.35
N VAL A 522 -19.26 18.52 -2.22
CA VAL A 522 -17.93 19.15 -2.23
C VAL A 522 -17.07 18.63 -1.08
N ALA A 523 -17.63 18.57 0.14
CA ALA A 523 -16.93 18.14 1.34
C ALA A 523 -16.47 16.66 1.29
N MET A 524 -17.17 15.80 0.53
CA MET A 524 -16.73 14.41 0.31
C MET A 524 -15.32 14.33 -0.29
N GLY A 525 -14.97 15.25 -1.20
CA GLY A 525 -13.64 15.36 -1.79
C GLY A 525 -12.58 16.01 -0.89
N GLY A 526 -13.02 16.65 0.20
CA GLY A 526 -12.18 17.30 1.20
C GLY A 526 -12.29 16.60 2.56
N VAL A 527 -12.44 17.39 3.63
CA VAL A 527 -12.54 16.90 5.01
C VAL A 527 -13.99 16.97 5.48
N LEU A 528 -14.56 15.81 5.81
CA LEU A 528 -15.96 15.63 6.20
C LEU A 528 -16.01 14.71 7.42
N GLY A 529 -16.70 15.13 8.48
CA GLY A 529 -16.98 14.33 9.67
C GLY A 529 -17.96 13.19 9.44
N ALA A 530 -18.18 12.41 10.50
CA ALA A 530 -19.11 11.33 10.67
C ALA A 530 -20.29 11.76 11.56
N SER A 531 -21.20 10.83 11.87
CA SER A 531 -22.39 11.12 12.69
C SER A 531 -22.14 11.07 14.20
N GLY A 532 -20.90 11.22 14.67
CA GLY A 532 -20.56 11.24 16.09
C GLY A 532 -19.31 12.08 16.37
N ASP A 533 -18.93 12.19 17.65
CA ASP A 533 -17.87 13.10 18.10
C ASP A 533 -16.54 12.94 17.33
N ASP A 534 -16.20 13.94 16.52
CA ASP A 534 -15.03 13.91 15.64
C ASP A 534 -13.94 14.91 16.03
N LYS A 535 -12.72 14.61 15.56
CA LYS A 535 -11.61 15.57 15.54
C LYS A 535 -11.19 15.85 14.11
N ILE A 536 -11.54 17.02 13.63
CA ILE A 536 -11.36 17.45 12.25
C ILE A 536 -10.24 18.47 12.19
N TYR A 537 -9.28 18.21 11.30
CA TYR A 537 -8.18 19.11 10.99
C TYR A 537 -8.22 19.45 9.50
N GLY A 538 -8.32 20.74 9.20
CA GLY A 538 -8.12 21.32 7.89
C GLY A 538 -6.65 21.31 7.50
N THR A 539 -6.36 21.95 6.37
CA THR A 539 -5.08 21.97 5.71
C THR A 539 -4.50 23.39 5.73
N ILE A 540 -3.45 23.62 4.93
CA ILE A 540 -2.91 24.97 4.71
C ILE A 540 -3.63 25.73 3.59
N SER A 541 -4.67 25.13 3.01
CA SER A 541 -5.48 25.68 1.92
C SER A 541 -6.89 25.99 2.41
N ALA A 542 -7.68 26.71 1.60
CA ALA A 542 -9.08 26.95 1.94
C ALA A 542 -9.89 25.64 1.96
N ASP A 543 -10.47 25.33 3.11
CA ASP A 543 -11.21 24.10 3.34
C ASP A 543 -12.71 24.33 3.59
N LEU A 544 -13.51 23.32 3.29
CA LEU A 544 -14.90 23.20 3.75
C LEU A 544 -14.93 22.07 4.79
N LEU A 545 -15.12 22.43 6.06
CA LEU A 545 -15.07 21.53 7.21
C LEU A 545 -16.46 21.40 7.81
N LEU A 546 -17.01 20.19 7.75
CA LEU A 546 -18.35 19.87 8.24
C LEU A 546 -18.25 18.78 9.32
N GLY A 547 -18.66 19.07 10.55
CA GLY A 547 -18.68 18.12 11.69
C GLY A 547 -19.82 17.11 11.61
N LEU A 548 -21.02 17.59 11.24
CA LEU A 548 -22.27 16.84 11.15
C LEU A 548 -22.95 16.65 12.52
N ASP A 549 -23.11 15.43 13.00
CA ASP A 549 -23.77 15.16 14.29
C ASP A 549 -22.69 14.74 15.29
N GLY A 550 -22.74 15.22 16.53
CA GLY A 550 -21.75 14.87 17.55
C GLY A 550 -21.23 16.10 18.31
N ASP A 551 -20.45 15.88 19.37
CA ASP A 551 -19.71 16.96 20.02
C ASP A 551 -18.32 17.07 19.35
N ASP A 552 -18.21 17.86 18.28
CA ASP A 552 -17.04 17.88 17.40
C ASP A 552 -15.95 18.86 17.82
N ILE A 553 -14.71 18.60 17.40
CA ILE A 553 -13.58 19.52 17.54
C ILE A 553 -12.99 19.77 16.15
N ILE A 554 -13.14 21.00 15.64
CA ILE A 554 -12.76 21.37 14.27
C ILE A 554 -11.71 22.49 14.29
N TYR A 555 -10.56 22.22 13.65
CA TYR A 555 -9.47 23.16 13.43
C TYR A 555 -9.21 23.37 11.93
N GLY A 556 -9.34 24.59 11.41
CA GLY A 556 -9.09 24.93 10.00
C GLY A 556 -7.61 25.04 9.62
N ASP A 557 -6.74 25.31 10.58
CA ASP A 557 -5.32 25.61 10.37
C ASP A 557 -5.09 26.91 9.59
N SER A 558 -4.75 26.87 8.30
CA SER A 558 -4.44 28.08 7.52
C SER A 558 -5.22 28.05 6.21
N GLY A 559 -5.79 29.16 5.78
CA GLY A 559 -6.68 29.14 4.62
C GLY A 559 -7.79 30.15 4.77
N ASN A 560 -8.74 30.18 3.85
CA ASN A 560 -9.99 30.90 4.06
C ASN A 560 -11.07 29.84 4.20
N ASP A 561 -11.31 29.42 5.43
CA ASP A 561 -12.04 28.18 5.68
C ASP A 561 -13.52 28.43 5.87
N THR A 562 -14.34 27.45 5.52
CA THR A 562 -15.76 27.42 5.86
C THR A 562 -15.99 26.29 6.84
N VAL A 563 -16.33 26.65 8.08
CA VAL A 563 -16.45 25.72 9.21
C VAL A 563 -17.91 25.65 9.66
N GLU A 564 -18.47 24.44 9.70
CA GLU A 564 -19.80 24.15 10.24
C GLU A 564 -19.69 22.95 11.18
N GLY A 565 -19.98 23.15 12.46
CA GLY A 565 -19.97 22.09 13.47
C GLY A 565 -21.11 21.11 13.20
N GLY A 566 -22.33 21.57 13.41
CA GLY A 566 -23.53 20.82 13.06
C GLY A 566 -24.38 20.60 14.31
N LEU A 567 -24.96 19.42 14.53
CA LEU A 567 -25.73 19.15 15.74
C LEU A 567 -24.80 18.74 16.88
N GLY A 568 -24.78 19.49 17.97
CA GLY A 568 -24.13 19.04 19.20
C GLY A 568 -23.52 20.17 20.00
N ARG A 569 -22.35 19.93 20.58
CA ARG A 569 -21.55 20.93 21.29
C ARG A 569 -20.16 21.00 20.69
N ASP A 570 -20.03 21.85 19.68
CA ASP A 570 -18.82 21.84 18.88
C ASP A 570 -17.79 22.85 19.38
N TYR A 571 -16.51 22.54 19.18
CA TYR A 571 -15.41 23.48 19.30
C TYR A 571 -14.88 23.83 17.91
N LEU A 572 -15.03 25.09 17.49
CA LEU A 572 -14.72 25.54 16.15
C LEU A 572 -13.58 26.56 16.16
N SER A 573 -12.56 26.35 15.34
CA SER A 573 -11.47 27.30 15.12
C SER A 573 -11.04 27.27 13.66
N GLY A 574 -11.31 28.33 12.89
CA GLY A 574 -10.86 28.48 11.50
C GLY A 574 -9.34 28.64 11.39
N GLY A 575 -8.71 29.25 12.40
CA GLY A 575 -7.27 29.39 12.44
C GLY A 575 -6.81 30.67 11.75
N SER A 576 -5.94 30.56 10.75
CA SER A 576 -5.33 31.70 10.07
C SER A 576 -5.97 31.98 8.72
N GLY A 577 -6.65 33.11 8.60
CA GLY A 577 -7.11 33.66 7.32
C GLY A 577 -8.46 34.33 7.45
N SER A 578 -9.26 34.37 6.38
CA SER A 578 -10.61 34.95 6.43
C SER A 578 -11.64 33.84 6.39
N ASP A 579 -12.14 33.47 7.56
CA ASP A 579 -12.92 32.27 7.77
C ASP A 579 -14.41 32.55 7.90
N VAL A 580 -15.24 31.58 7.52
CA VAL A 580 -16.70 31.64 7.62
C VAL A 580 -17.17 30.53 8.54
N TYR A 581 -17.76 30.90 9.66
CA TYR A 581 -18.41 29.97 10.59
C TYR A 581 -19.90 29.93 10.28
N ARG A 582 -20.36 28.84 9.67
CA ARG A 582 -21.77 28.67 9.27
C ARG A 582 -22.55 27.96 10.36
N PHE A 583 -23.73 28.49 10.69
CA PHE A 583 -24.67 27.89 11.63
C PHE A 583 -25.99 27.57 10.94
N SER A 584 -26.30 26.28 10.86
CA SER A 584 -27.58 25.75 10.36
C SER A 584 -28.56 25.47 11.50
N LYS A 585 -29.86 25.38 11.20
CA LYS A 585 -30.87 25.21 12.24
C LYS A 585 -30.64 23.90 13.01
N GLY A 586 -30.54 24.00 14.33
CA GLY A 586 -30.24 22.86 15.19
C GLY A 586 -28.81 22.85 15.69
N TRP A 587 -27.99 23.86 15.36
CA TRP A 587 -26.56 23.93 15.66
C TRP A 587 -26.12 23.65 17.12
N GLY A 588 -27.04 23.59 18.09
CA GLY A 588 -26.69 23.22 19.46
C GLY A 588 -25.96 24.31 20.25
N HIS A 589 -24.88 23.95 20.93
CA HIS A 589 -24.16 24.81 21.88
C HIS A 589 -22.66 24.86 21.62
N ASP A 590 -22.27 25.68 20.66
CA ASP A 590 -20.89 25.68 20.16
C ASP A 590 -20.01 26.74 20.83
N THR A 591 -18.71 26.47 20.83
CA THR A 591 -17.65 27.36 21.26
C THR A 591 -16.76 27.69 20.07
N LEU A 592 -16.73 28.96 19.69
CA LEU A 592 -15.93 29.45 18.59
C LEU A 592 -14.68 30.17 19.12
N ASN A 593 -13.49 29.69 18.74
CA ASN A 593 -12.22 30.31 19.06
C ASN A 593 -11.54 30.88 17.80
N ASN A 594 -11.72 32.19 17.61
CA ASN A 594 -11.16 32.94 16.49
C ASN A 594 -9.92 33.75 16.91
N TYR A 595 -8.95 33.08 17.54
CA TYR A 595 -7.70 33.72 17.94
C TYR A 595 -6.73 33.79 16.75
N ASP A 596 -6.88 34.85 15.94
CA ASP A 596 -5.97 35.17 14.84
C ASP A 596 -5.36 36.57 15.04
N LEU A 597 -4.01 36.64 14.98
CA LEU A 597 -3.24 37.89 15.13
C LEU A 597 -2.88 38.53 13.78
N GLY A 598 -3.31 37.93 12.67
CA GLY A 598 -3.09 38.42 11.32
C GLY A 598 -3.76 39.78 11.07
N THR A 599 -3.19 40.56 10.15
CA THR A 599 -3.76 41.85 9.74
C THR A 599 -4.46 41.70 8.38
N ASN A 600 -5.52 42.50 8.14
CA ASN A 600 -6.33 42.48 6.90
C ASN A 600 -7.12 41.19 6.62
N LYS A 601 -7.56 40.52 7.68
CA LYS A 601 -8.43 39.33 7.61
C LYS A 601 -9.83 39.68 8.09
N VAL A 602 -10.84 39.04 7.52
CA VAL A 602 -12.24 39.26 7.89
C VAL A 602 -12.94 37.92 8.04
N ASP A 603 -13.20 37.56 9.28
CA ASP A 603 -14.01 36.39 9.61
C ASP A 603 -15.49 36.76 9.64
N ALA A 604 -16.34 35.80 9.30
CA ALA A 604 -17.78 35.98 9.25
C ALA A 604 -18.51 34.86 9.99
N ILE A 605 -19.60 35.23 10.67
CA ILE A 605 -20.62 34.28 11.09
C ILE A 605 -21.71 34.30 10.03
N GLU A 606 -21.98 33.16 9.41
CA GLU A 606 -23.04 32.98 8.43
C GLU A 606 -24.18 32.17 9.03
N PHE A 607 -25.41 32.63 8.85
CA PHE A 607 -26.60 31.89 9.25
C PHE A 607 -27.21 31.21 8.03
N GLY A 608 -27.38 29.90 8.12
CA GLY A 608 -27.94 29.06 7.08
C GLY A 608 -29.43 29.31 6.84
N GLU A 609 -30.02 28.54 5.92
CA GLU A 609 -31.42 28.71 5.53
C GLU A 609 -32.38 28.61 6.72
N GLY A 610 -33.34 29.53 6.78
CA GLY A 610 -34.36 29.56 7.84
C GLY A 610 -33.92 30.25 9.14
N ILE A 611 -32.73 30.85 9.21
CA ILE A 611 -32.27 31.66 10.33
C ILE A 611 -32.06 33.10 9.86
N ALA A 612 -32.95 34.01 10.22
CA ALA A 612 -32.72 35.42 9.92
C ALA A 612 -31.79 36.02 10.97
N VAL A 613 -30.90 36.94 10.56
CA VAL A 613 -30.08 37.75 11.50
C VAL A 613 -30.97 38.47 12.54
N ALA A 614 -32.18 38.83 12.13
CA ALA A 614 -33.18 39.44 13.01
C ALA A 614 -33.67 38.52 14.14
N ASP A 615 -33.47 37.21 14.05
CA ASP A 615 -33.86 36.22 15.06
C ASP A 615 -32.76 35.99 16.10
N ILE A 616 -31.59 36.59 15.93
CA ILE A 616 -30.42 36.40 16.80
C ILE A 616 -30.29 37.54 17.81
N SER A 617 -30.07 37.18 19.06
CA SER A 617 -29.68 38.04 20.17
C SER A 617 -28.17 37.98 20.35
N VAL A 618 -27.55 39.13 20.54
CA VAL A 618 -26.10 39.26 20.74
C VAL A 618 -25.86 39.85 22.12
N THR A 619 -25.24 39.07 23.01
CA THR A 619 -25.02 39.45 24.41
C THR A 619 -23.56 39.25 24.79
N ARG A 620 -22.94 40.26 25.40
CA ARG A 620 -21.61 40.08 25.97
C ARG A 620 -21.70 39.38 27.33
N LEU A 621 -20.96 38.29 27.50
CA LEU A 621 -20.81 37.55 28.76
C LEU A 621 -19.33 37.52 29.16
N ARG A 622 -18.92 38.41 30.08
CA ARG A 622 -17.51 38.61 30.46
C ARG A 622 -16.65 38.94 29.24
N ASP A 623 -15.75 38.04 28.87
CA ASP A 623 -14.82 38.20 27.74
C ASP A 623 -15.36 37.55 26.46
N ASP A 624 -16.53 36.89 26.53
CA ASP A 624 -17.15 36.19 25.42
C ASP A 624 -18.32 36.97 24.81
N LEU A 625 -18.56 36.74 23.52
CA LEU A 625 -19.76 37.17 22.80
C LEU A 625 -20.70 35.98 22.63
N LEU A 626 -21.86 36.02 23.27
CA LEU A 626 -22.88 35.00 23.15
C LEU A 626 -23.90 35.39 22.07
N LEU A 627 -24.05 34.52 21.07
CA LEU A 627 -25.12 34.59 20.07
C LEU A 627 -26.15 33.53 20.42
N SER A 628 -27.44 33.90 20.45
CA SER A 628 -28.52 32.95 20.73
C SER A 628 -29.78 33.33 19.97
N PHE A 629 -30.67 32.37 19.72
CA PHE A 629 -32.01 32.71 19.25
C PHE A 629 -32.70 33.62 20.27
N LYS A 630 -33.38 34.66 19.79
CA LYS A 630 -34.28 35.47 20.61
C LYS A 630 -35.33 34.55 21.22
N GLU A 631 -35.56 34.68 22.52
CA GLU A 631 -36.69 33.99 23.15
C GLU A 631 -37.98 34.46 22.47
N THR A 632 -38.55 33.63 21.60
CA THR A 632 -39.94 33.80 21.21
C THR A 632 -40.77 33.47 22.44
N LEU A 633 -41.23 34.50 23.15
CA LEU A 633 -42.33 34.37 24.09
C LEU A 633 -43.51 33.77 23.32
N LYS A 634 -43.67 32.44 23.37
CA LYS A 634 -44.92 31.78 23.01
C LYS A 634 -45.97 32.35 23.97
N LYS A 635 -46.81 33.25 23.44
CA LYS A 635 -48.06 33.64 24.09
C LYS A 635 -49.12 32.58 23.88
#